data_AF-A0A9J6E8H1-F1
#
_entry.id   AF-A0A9J6E8H1-F1
#
_cell.length_a   1.000
_cell.length_b   1.000
_cell.length_c   1.000
_cell.angle_alpha   90.00
_cell.angle_beta   90.00
_cell.angle_gamma   90.00
#
_symmetry.space_group_name_H-M   'P 1'
#
loop_
_entity.id
_entity.type
_entity.pdbx_description
1 polymer ?
#
loop_
_entity_poly.entity_id
_entity_poly.type
_entity_poly.pdbx_seq_one_letter_code
_entity_poly.pdbx_strand_id
1 'polypeptide(L)'
;MNSNESTNTMIDVPSTSAALSHTCHGEDEIIANDQGNRTSPRYVTFTETERLISDPAKAHAAGSPMETVETVFSSKRLTGCTFDELELQDDLKRLSCTRINDNSEPKIKVTYKSEEKVFNPEEISAVCGSHMRHHASLLQFALTGNQGRLNYRRSCPRYRANDCRCPVLRPGQGNQQ
;
A
#
# COMPACT_ATOMS: atom_id res chain seq x y z
N MET A 1 -11.76 -29.78 -23.42
CA MET A 1 -12.01 -29.48 -22.00
C MET A 1 -11.23 -28.23 -21.68
N ASN A 2 -11.87 -27.05 -21.76
CA ASN A 2 -11.22 -25.80 -21.38
C ASN A 2 -11.38 -25.69 -19.86
N SER A 3 -10.34 -26.09 -19.14
CA SER A 3 -10.19 -25.73 -17.73
C SER A 3 -10.19 -24.21 -17.68
N ASN A 4 -11.22 -23.61 -17.09
CA ASN A 4 -11.18 -22.20 -16.73
C ASN A 4 -10.06 -22.03 -15.71
N GLU A 5 -8.85 -21.72 -16.19
CA GLU A 5 -7.76 -21.33 -15.32
C GLU A 5 -8.14 -20.05 -14.62
N SER A 6 -8.47 -20.21 -13.35
CA SER A 6 -8.91 -19.13 -12.50
C SER A 6 -7.66 -18.38 -12.06
N THR A 7 -7.35 -17.27 -12.73
CA THR A 7 -6.35 -16.33 -12.23
C THR A 7 -6.93 -15.64 -11.01
N ASN A 8 -6.36 -15.92 -9.84
CA ASN A 8 -6.79 -15.33 -8.59
C ASN A 8 -5.70 -14.37 -8.08
N THR A 9 -6.12 -13.16 -7.73
CA THR A 9 -5.27 -12.18 -7.04
C THR A 9 -5.71 -12.13 -5.59
N MET A 10 -4.80 -12.44 -4.67
CA MET A 10 -5.06 -12.41 -3.23
C MET A 10 -4.30 -11.24 -2.61
N ILE A 11 -4.99 -10.52 -1.73
CA ILE A 11 -4.39 -9.47 -0.91
C ILE A 11 -4.28 -10.03 0.50
N ASP A 12 -3.08 -10.31 0.96
CA ASP A 12 -2.85 -10.60 2.37
C ASP A 12 -2.72 -9.27 3.11
N VAL A 13 -3.61 -9.05 4.08
CA VAL A 13 -3.75 -7.79 4.81
C VAL A 13 -3.47 -7.99 6.30
N PRO A 14 -2.23 -8.32 6.70
CA PRO A 14 -1.84 -8.19 8.08
C PRO A 14 -1.92 -6.72 8.56
N SER A 15 -1.90 -6.56 9.88
CA SER A 15 -1.98 -5.23 10.50
C SER A 15 -0.84 -4.33 10.01
N THR A 16 0.36 -4.89 9.80
CA THR A 16 1.64 -4.15 9.65
C THR A 16 2.10 -3.89 8.22
N SER A 17 1.91 -4.87 7.35
CA SER A 17 2.29 -4.82 5.94
C SER A 17 1.21 -5.49 5.11
N ALA A 18 1.20 -5.25 3.81
CA ALA A 18 0.35 -5.95 2.87
C ALA A 18 1.23 -6.63 1.81
N ALA A 19 0.79 -7.79 1.33
CA ALA A 19 1.43 -8.51 0.23
C ALA A 19 0.38 -8.86 -0.82
N LEU A 20 0.80 -8.83 -2.08
CA LEU A 20 -0.03 -9.24 -3.21
C LEU A 20 0.52 -10.55 -3.74
N SER A 21 -0.34 -11.55 -3.82
CA SER A 21 -0.01 -12.81 -4.47
C SER A 21 -0.92 -13.05 -5.67
N HIS A 22 -0.35 -13.69 -6.68
CA HIS A 22 -1.03 -14.08 -7.90
C HIS A 22 -0.84 -15.59 -8.09
N THR A 23 -1.95 -16.31 -8.26
CA THR A 23 -1.91 -17.73 -8.58
C THR A 23 -2.12 -17.91 -10.08
N CYS A 24 -1.14 -18.52 -10.75
CA CYS A 24 -1.19 -18.85 -12.17
C CYS A 24 -0.78 -20.31 -12.37
N HIS A 25 -1.57 -21.10 -13.12
CA HIS A 25 -1.25 -22.52 -13.36
C HIS A 25 -1.06 -23.39 -12.09
N GLY A 26 -1.64 -22.97 -10.96
CA GLY A 26 -1.48 -23.65 -9.66
C GLY A 26 -0.18 -23.30 -8.92
N GLU A 27 0.62 -22.37 -9.44
CA GLU A 27 1.78 -21.80 -8.75
C GLU A 27 1.45 -20.42 -8.18
N ASP A 28 1.80 -20.20 -6.92
CA ASP A 28 1.64 -18.92 -6.24
C ASP A 28 2.91 -18.07 -6.38
N GLU A 29 2.77 -16.86 -6.92
CA GLU A 29 3.84 -15.88 -7.02
C GLU A 29 3.52 -14.63 -6.19
N ILE A 30 4.47 -14.19 -5.36
CA ILE A 30 4.36 -12.91 -4.64
C ILE A 30 4.85 -11.80 -5.55
N ILE A 31 3.97 -10.85 -5.83
CA ILE A 31 4.25 -9.73 -6.72
C ILE A 31 4.98 -8.63 -5.95
N ALA A 32 6.07 -8.16 -6.53
CA ALA A 32 6.79 -7.00 -6.02
C ALA A 32 6.05 -5.71 -6.37
N ASN A 33 6.11 -4.73 -5.47
CA ASN A 33 5.58 -3.40 -5.71
C ASN A 33 6.48 -2.58 -6.66
N ASP A 34 6.08 -1.34 -6.89
CA ASP A 34 6.77 -0.36 -7.75
C ASP A 34 8.22 -0.06 -7.33
N GLN A 35 8.60 -0.37 -6.09
CA GLN A 35 9.97 -0.26 -5.58
C GLN A 35 10.73 -1.59 -5.57
N GLY A 36 10.09 -2.68 -6.02
CA GLY A 36 10.68 -4.03 -6.04
C GLY A 36 10.55 -4.79 -4.71
N ASN A 37 9.83 -4.24 -3.72
CA ASN A 37 9.59 -4.91 -2.45
C ASN A 37 8.39 -5.86 -2.56
N ARG A 38 8.51 -7.08 -2.05
CA ARG A 38 7.43 -8.09 -2.02
C ARG A 38 6.37 -7.83 -0.95
N THR A 39 6.58 -6.81 -0.13
CA THR A 39 5.69 -6.42 0.96
C THR A 39 5.65 -4.90 0.99
N SER A 40 4.45 -4.33 1.02
CA SER A 40 4.24 -2.89 1.19
C SER A 40 3.91 -2.58 2.65
N PRO A 41 4.63 -1.68 3.31
CA PRO A 41 4.31 -1.28 4.67
C PRO A 41 3.03 -0.42 4.67
N ARG A 42 2.29 -0.37 5.79
CA ARG A 42 1.03 0.40 5.86
C ARG A 42 1.25 1.77 6.52
N TYR A 43 1.91 2.65 5.78
CA TYR A 43 2.10 4.06 6.15
C TYR A 43 1.35 4.99 5.21
N VAL A 44 0.87 6.10 5.75
CA VAL A 44 0.35 7.22 4.98
C VAL A 44 1.09 8.47 5.44
N THR A 45 1.63 9.22 4.50
CA THR A 45 2.26 10.51 4.77
C THR A 45 1.54 11.58 3.97
N PHE A 46 1.20 12.67 4.65
CA PHE A 46 0.58 13.82 4.02
C PHE A 46 1.67 14.87 3.82
N THR A 47 1.88 15.28 2.56
CA THR A 47 2.80 16.37 2.25
C THR A 47 2.01 17.60 1.80
N GLU A 48 2.70 18.70 1.55
CA GLU A 48 2.09 19.92 1.01
C GLU A 48 1.57 19.74 -0.43
N THR A 49 2.06 18.73 -1.15
CA THR A 49 1.71 18.51 -2.56
C THR A 49 0.79 17.32 -2.75
N GLU A 50 1.09 16.21 -2.07
CA GLU A 50 0.46 14.93 -2.33
C GLU A 50 0.38 14.04 -1.08
N ARG A 51 -0.36 12.94 -1.22
CA ARG A 51 -0.48 11.93 -0.18
C ARG A 51 0.32 10.71 -0.60
N LEU A 52 1.40 10.44 0.11
CA LEU A 52 2.25 9.27 -0.09
C LEU A 52 1.65 8.09 0.68
N ILE A 53 1.71 6.89 0.10
CA ILE A 53 1.18 5.66 0.69
C ILE A 53 2.24 4.57 0.56
N SER A 54 2.39 3.74 1.60
CA SER A 54 3.31 2.61 1.66
C SER A 54 4.80 2.99 1.60
N ASP A 55 5.58 2.44 0.68
CA ASP A 55 7.03 2.62 0.61
C ASP A 55 7.48 4.09 0.52
N PRO A 56 6.90 4.95 -0.35
CA PRO A 56 7.25 6.37 -0.38
C PRO A 56 6.88 7.09 0.93
N ALA A 57 5.79 6.69 1.60
CA ALA A 57 5.43 7.24 2.91
C ALA A 57 6.48 6.86 3.97
N LYS A 58 6.90 5.60 4.00
CA LYS A 58 7.93 5.11 4.93
C LYS A 58 9.28 5.79 4.69
N ALA A 59 9.66 6.02 3.43
CA ALA A 59 10.88 6.75 3.09
C ALA A 59 10.82 8.20 3.59
N HIS A 60 9.66 8.86 3.45
CA HIS A 60 9.44 10.21 3.96
C HIS A 60 9.42 10.28 5.50
N ALA A 61 8.92 9.23 6.16
CA ALA A 61 8.86 9.12 7.62
C ALA A 61 10.22 9.31 8.31
N ALA A 62 11.31 8.92 7.64
CA ALA A 62 12.66 9.08 8.16
C ALA A 62 13.11 10.55 8.26
N GLY A 63 12.54 11.44 7.43
CA GLY A 63 12.82 12.87 7.45
C GLY A 63 11.78 13.68 8.22
N SER A 64 10.49 13.37 8.05
CA SER A 64 9.37 14.12 8.63
C SER A 64 8.39 13.17 9.32
N PRO A 65 8.71 12.69 10.54
CA PRO A 65 7.91 11.69 11.24
C PRO A 65 6.54 12.24 11.72
N MET A 66 6.41 13.56 11.90
CA MET A 66 5.17 14.17 12.43
C MET A 66 3.98 14.08 11.47
N GLU A 67 4.23 14.17 10.16
CA GLU A 67 3.18 14.11 9.13
C GLU A 67 2.94 12.69 8.60
N THR A 68 3.60 11.70 9.21
CA THR A 68 3.50 10.29 8.85
C THR A 68 2.66 9.52 9.86
N VAL A 69 1.70 8.76 9.35
CA VAL A 69 0.75 7.97 10.12
C VAL A 69 0.92 6.49 9.80
N GLU A 70 1.16 5.69 10.82
CA GLU A 70 1.22 4.23 10.71
C GLU A 70 -0.18 3.62 10.92
N THR A 71 -0.71 2.97 9.87
CA THR A 71 -2.10 2.46 9.85
C THR A 71 -2.34 1.33 10.85
N VAL A 72 -1.29 0.55 11.13
CA VAL A 72 -1.28 -0.56 12.10
C VAL A 72 -1.76 -0.10 13.47
N PHE A 73 -1.28 1.07 13.86
CA PHE A 73 -1.50 1.65 15.17
C PHE A 73 -2.84 2.40 15.20
N SER A 74 -3.18 3.07 14.09
CA SER A 74 -4.45 3.77 13.96
C SER A 74 -5.66 2.82 13.97
N SER A 75 -5.63 1.77 13.16
CA SER A 75 -6.83 0.93 12.87
C SER A 75 -7.24 -0.01 14.00
N LYS A 76 -6.27 -0.58 14.74
CA LYS A 76 -6.56 -1.61 15.75
C LYS A 76 -6.57 -1.08 17.17
N ARG A 77 -5.74 -0.07 17.48
CA ARG A 77 -5.61 0.47 18.84
C ARG A 77 -6.49 1.70 19.09
N LEU A 78 -6.82 2.48 18.04
CA LEU A 78 -7.64 3.68 18.20
C LEU A 78 -9.14 3.44 17.92
N THR A 79 -9.50 2.42 17.12
CA THR A 79 -10.90 2.14 16.78
C THR A 79 -11.64 1.55 17.98
N GLY A 80 -12.73 2.21 18.38
CA GLY A 80 -13.60 1.77 19.48
C GLY A 80 -13.10 2.12 20.88
N CYS A 81 -11.95 2.80 21.00
CA CYS A 81 -11.40 3.26 22.26
C CYS A 81 -11.78 4.72 22.52
N THR A 82 -11.97 5.07 23.79
CA THR A 82 -12.18 6.47 24.19
C THR A 82 -10.85 7.17 24.40
N PHE A 83 -10.76 8.47 24.07
CA PHE A 83 -9.52 9.24 24.18
C PHE A 83 -8.93 9.23 25.60
N ASP A 84 -9.77 9.10 26.62
CA ASP A 84 -9.38 9.19 28.04
C ASP A 84 -8.87 7.86 28.63
N GLU A 85 -8.84 6.79 27.83
CA GLU A 85 -8.42 5.47 28.28
C GLU A 85 -6.90 5.41 28.52
N LEU A 86 -6.49 4.91 29.69
CA LEU A 86 -5.09 4.96 30.13
C LEU A 86 -4.16 4.15 29.21
N GLU A 87 -4.61 2.99 28.74
CA GLU A 87 -3.85 2.15 27.80
C GLU A 87 -3.62 2.87 26.48
N LEU A 88 -4.65 3.60 26.01
CA LEU A 88 -4.56 4.41 24.80
C LEU A 88 -3.56 5.55 24.96
N GLN A 89 -3.50 6.21 26.11
CA GLN A 89 -2.58 7.33 26.35
C GLN A 89 -1.10 6.93 26.25
N ASP A 90 -0.73 5.73 26.70
CA ASP A 90 0.65 5.23 26.57
C ASP A 90 0.99 4.83 25.13
N ASP A 91 0.02 4.24 24.43
CA ASP A 91 0.07 3.99 23.00
C ASP A 91 0.17 5.31 22.20
N LEU A 92 -0.50 6.36 22.68
CA LEU A 92 -0.49 7.65 22.02
C LEU A 92 0.91 8.28 22.03
N LYS A 93 1.64 8.15 23.15
CA LYS A 93 3.02 8.67 23.29
C LYS A 93 4.04 7.99 22.37
N ARG A 94 3.80 6.74 21.97
CA ARG A 94 4.74 5.96 21.12
C ARG A 94 4.69 6.36 19.65
N LEU A 95 3.66 7.08 19.28
CA LEU A 95 3.30 7.37 17.90
C LEU A 95 3.70 8.80 17.55
N SER A 96 4.23 8.95 16.35
CA SER A 96 4.86 10.19 15.88
C SER A 96 3.89 11.28 15.44
N CYS A 97 2.61 10.95 15.22
CA CYS A 97 1.62 11.88 14.66
C CYS A 97 0.85 12.67 15.73
N THR A 98 0.25 13.79 15.36
CA THR A 98 -0.58 14.61 16.26
C THR A 98 -1.99 14.04 16.37
N ARG A 99 -2.53 13.95 17.59
CA ARG A 99 -3.89 13.45 17.85
C ARG A 99 -4.67 14.46 18.64
N ILE A 100 -5.95 14.53 18.32
CA ILE A 100 -6.91 15.39 19.00
C ILE A 100 -8.04 14.54 19.55
N ASN A 101 -8.58 14.99 20.68
CA ASN A 101 -9.84 14.48 21.20
C ASN A 101 -10.97 15.25 20.52
N ASP A 102 -11.86 14.55 19.83
CA ASP A 102 -13.09 15.10 19.27
C ASP A 102 -14.27 14.28 19.79
N ASN A 103 -15.06 14.86 20.70
CA ASN A 103 -16.20 14.20 21.36
C ASN A 103 -15.86 12.84 22.00
N SER A 104 -14.73 12.77 22.73
CA SER A 104 -14.21 11.55 23.38
C SER A 104 -13.66 10.49 22.43
N GLU A 105 -13.59 10.76 21.12
CA GLU A 105 -12.97 9.88 20.13
C GLU A 105 -11.57 10.37 19.72
N PRO A 106 -10.58 9.47 19.63
CA PRO A 106 -9.25 9.82 19.14
C PRO A 106 -9.24 10.04 17.62
N LYS A 107 -8.95 11.27 17.21
CA LYS A 107 -8.76 11.63 15.79
C LYS A 107 -7.31 12.02 15.49
N ILE A 108 -6.91 11.82 14.25
CA ILE A 108 -5.56 12.08 13.78
C ILE A 108 -5.57 13.42 13.04
N LYS A 109 -4.76 14.36 13.50
CA LYS A 109 -4.60 15.67 12.89
C LYS A 109 -3.31 15.71 12.07
N VAL A 110 -3.42 16.05 10.80
CA VAL A 110 -2.29 16.15 9.86
C VAL A 110 -2.38 17.45 9.07
N THR A 111 -1.23 17.94 8.61
CA THR A 111 -1.17 19.09 7.73
C THR A 111 -1.09 18.60 6.29
N TYR A 112 -2.12 18.84 5.49
CA TYR A 112 -2.17 18.44 4.09
C TYR A 112 -2.44 19.65 3.21
N LYS A 113 -1.53 19.93 2.26
CA LYS A 113 -1.62 21.12 1.39
C LYS A 113 -1.77 22.44 2.14
N SER A 114 -1.01 22.60 3.22
CA SER A 114 -1.07 23.77 4.12
C SER A 114 -2.42 23.97 4.82
N GLU A 115 -3.31 22.97 4.79
CA GLU A 115 -4.56 22.93 5.54
C GLU A 115 -4.47 21.87 6.63
N GLU A 116 -4.95 22.20 7.83
CA GLU A 116 -5.10 21.21 8.89
C GLU A 116 -6.31 20.33 8.59
N LYS A 117 -6.09 19.01 8.48
CA LYS A 117 -7.15 18.03 8.28
C LYS A 117 -7.19 17.06 9.44
N VAL A 118 -8.41 16.70 9.81
CA VAL A 118 -8.70 15.73 10.86
C VAL A 118 -9.25 14.49 10.20
N PHE A 119 -8.63 13.35 10.47
CA PHE A 119 -9.04 12.05 9.94
C PHE A 119 -9.40 11.11 11.08
N ASN A 120 -10.42 10.30 10.83
CA ASN A 120 -10.70 9.16 11.67
C ASN A 120 -9.67 8.04 11.41
N PRO A 121 -9.31 7.24 12.42
CA PRO A 121 -8.40 6.13 12.24
C PRO A 121 -8.86 5.13 11.15
N GLU A 122 -10.17 4.96 11.01
CA GLU A 122 -10.80 4.13 9.98
C GLU A 122 -10.57 4.68 8.56
N GLU A 123 -10.58 6.00 8.38
CA GLU A 123 -10.35 6.63 7.08
C GLU A 123 -8.92 6.40 6.59
N ILE A 124 -7.93 6.53 7.48
CA ILE A 124 -6.53 6.21 7.18
C ILE A 124 -6.39 4.75 6.73
N SER A 125 -7.11 3.85 7.41
CA SER A 125 -7.14 2.42 7.09
C SER A 125 -7.76 2.15 5.72
N ALA A 126 -8.85 2.83 5.41
CA ALA A 126 -9.53 2.75 4.13
C ALA A 126 -8.68 3.29 2.98
N VAL A 127 -7.88 4.34 3.22
CA VAL A 127 -6.93 4.90 2.25
C VAL A 127 -5.87 3.87 1.88
N CYS A 128 -5.21 3.25 2.86
CA CYS A 128 -4.24 2.18 2.62
C CYS A 128 -4.86 0.97 1.91
N GLY A 129 -6.04 0.53 2.35
CA GLY A 129 -6.72 -0.61 1.74
C GLY A 129 -7.14 -0.34 0.29
N SER A 130 -7.58 0.89 -0.01
CA SER A 130 -7.95 1.29 -1.38
C SER A 130 -6.73 1.35 -2.29
N HIS A 131 -5.59 1.81 -1.80
CA HIS A 131 -4.34 1.81 -2.55
C HIS A 131 -3.90 0.39 -2.93
N MET A 132 -3.98 -0.56 -1.99
CA MET A 132 -3.67 -1.97 -2.27
C MET A 132 -4.63 -2.62 -3.28
N ARG A 133 -5.93 -2.33 -3.19
CA ARG A 133 -6.90 -2.78 -4.21
C ARG A 133 -6.62 -2.17 -5.57
N HIS A 134 -6.23 -0.89 -5.62
CA HIS A 134 -5.86 -0.24 -6.87
C HIS A 134 -4.64 -0.93 -7.50
N HIS A 135 -3.60 -1.18 -6.70
CA HIS A 135 -2.42 -1.92 -7.15
C HIS A 135 -2.77 -3.33 -7.65
N ALA A 136 -3.59 -4.08 -6.91
CA ALA A 136 -4.09 -5.38 -7.35
C ALA A 136 -4.84 -5.30 -8.69
N SER A 137 -5.66 -4.26 -8.88
CA SER A 137 -6.41 -4.05 -10.14
C SER A 137 -5.50 -3.76 -11.33
N LEU A 138 -4.42 -2.98 -11.12
CA LEU A 138 -3.43 -2.69 -12.14
C LEU A 138 -2.66 -3.96 -12.54
N LEU A 139 -2.32 -4.80 -11.56
CA LEU A 139 -1.70 -6.11 -11.81
C LEU A 139 -2.63 -7.02 -12.60
N GLN A 140 -3.90 -7.12 -12.20
CA GLN A 140 -4.89 -7.90 -12.94
C GLN A 140 -5.03 -7.39 -14.38
N PHE A 141 -5.06 -6.07 -14.59
CA PHE A 141 -5.08 -5.49 -15.93
C PHE A 141 -3.81 -5.81 -16.72
N ALA A 142 -2.62 -5.71 -16.11
CA ALA A 142 -1.37 -6.05 -16.78
C ALA A 142 -1.30 -7.54 -17.20
N LEU A 143 -1.84 -8.43 -16.36
CA LEU A 143 -1.82 -9.88 -16.59
C LEU A 143 -2.90 -10.34 -17.60
N THR A 144 -4.09 -9.72 -17.58
CA THR A 144 -5.20 -10.05 -18.50
C THR A 144 -5.24 -9.19 -19.77
N GLY A 145 -4.59 -8.04 -19.76
CA GLY A 145 -4.66 -6.97 -20.77
C GLY A 145 -3.83 -7.19 -22.02
N ASN A 146 -3.52 -8.44 -22.37
CA ASN A 146 -2.86 -8.80 -23.63
C ASN A 146 -3.83 -9.30 -24.72
N GLN A 147 -5.14 -9.13 -24.53
CA GLN A 147 -6.14 -9.32 -25.59
C GLN A 147 -6.29 -8.07 -26.50
N GLY A 148 -5.58 -6.97 -26.22
CA GLY A 148 -5.61 -5.75 -27.01
C GLY A 148 -4.22 -5.20 -27.31
N ARG A 149 -3.77 -5.35 -28.56
CA ARG A 149 -2.63 -4.66 -29.21
C ARG A 149 -2.12 -3.42 -28.46
N LEU A 150 -1.06 -3.56 -27.67
CA LEU A 150 -0.07 -2.51 -27.50
C LEU A 150 1.25 -3.03 -28.04
N ASN A 151 1.70 -2.41 -29.13
CA ASN A 151 2.94 -2.71 -29.83
C ASN A 151 4.15 -2.32 -28.96
N TYR A 152 4.44 -3.05 -27.89
CA TYR A 152 5.79 -3.09 -27.36
C TYR A 152 6.54 -4.21 -28.10
N ARG A 153 6.99 -3.90 -29.31
CA ARG A 153 7.81 -4.82 -30.12
C ARG A 153 9.12 -5.11 -29.36
N ARG A 154 9.22 -6.34 -28.86
CA ARG A 154 10.38 -7.24 -28.90
C ARG A 154 11.75 -6.58 -28.67
N SER A 155 12.21 -6.60 -27.43
CA SER A 155 13.66 -6.55 -27.13
C SER A 155 14.20 -7.81 -26.42
N CYS A 156 13.36 -8.77 -26.02
CA CYS A 156 13.82 -9.99 -25.36
C CYS A 156 13.50 -11.26 -26.18
N PRO A 157 14.48 -11.84 -26.90
CA PRO A 157 14.28 -13.08 -27.66
C PRO A 157 14.21 -14.35 -26.80
N ARG A 158 14.32 -14.25 -25.47
CA ARG A 158 14.38 -15.42 -24.56
C ARG A 158 13.08 -15.82 -23.87
N TYR A 159 12.06 -14.96 -23.81
CA TYR A 159 10.82 -15.25 -23.07
C TYR A 159 9.60 -15.14 -23.98
N ARG A 160 8.79 -16.21 -24.02
CA ARG A 160 7.51 -16.22 -24.75
C ARG A 160 6.48 -15.41 -23.98
N ALA A 161 5.50 -14.86 -24.70
CA ALA A 161 4.43 -14.01 -24.15
C ALA A 161 3.56 -14.67 -23.05
N ASN A 162 3.74 -15.98 -22.80
CA ASN A 162 3.01 -16.77 -21.80
C ASN A 162 3.93 -17.31 -20.69
N ASP A 163 5.16 -16.80 -20.55
CA ASP A 163 6.06 -17.19 -19.46
C ASP A 163 5.88 -16.19 -18.31
N CYS A 164 5.27 -16.64 -17.20
CA CYS A 164 5.02 -15.84 -16.00
C CYS A 164 6.31 -15.29 -15.36
N ARG A 165 7.48 -15.82 -15.77
CA ARG A 165 8.81 -15.34 -15.33
C ARG A 165 9.30 -14.08 -16.07
N CYS A 166 8.44 -13.40 -16.82
CA CYS A 166 8.83 -12.23 -17.62
C CYS A 166 9.28 -11.07 -16.70
N PRO A 167 10.54 -10.62 -16.79
CA PRO A 167 11.09 -9.59 -15.90
C PRO A 167 10.57 -8.17 -16.17
N VAL A 168 9.62 -7.99 -17.11
CA VAL A 168 8.92 -6.72 -17.36
C VAL A 168 8.13 -6.27 -16.12
N LEU A 169 7.90 -7.15 -15.14
CA LEU A 169 7.36 -6.85 -13.82
C LEU A 169 8.40 -6.33 -12.80
N ARG A 170 9.67 -6.10 -13.18
CA ARG A 170 10.63 -5.41 -12.31
C ARG A 170 10.63 -3.90 -12.60
N PRO A 171 10.50 -3.02 -11.60
CA PRO A 171 10.78 -1.60 -11.79
C PRO A 171 12.24 -1.44 -12.21
N GLY A 172 12.46 -0.62 -13.23
CA GLY A 172 13.79 -0.38 -13.78
C GLY A 172 14.75 0.08 -12.69
N GLN A 173 15.83 -0.68 -12.47
CA GLN A 173 16.94 -0.16 -11.70
C GLN A 173 17.49 1.06 -12.45
N GLY A 174 17.38 2.23 -11.83
CA GLY A 174 18.04 3.44 -12.28
C GLY A 174 19.54 3.17 -12.42
N ASN A 175 20.10 3.55 -13.56
CA ASN A 175 21.53 3.56 -13.78
C ASN A 175 22.19 4.46 -12.73
N GLN A 176 23.05 3.89 -11.90
CA GLN A 176 24.19 4.63 -11.38
C GLN A 176 25.28 4.55 -12.44
N GLN A 177 25.50 5.67 -13.13
CA GLN A 177 26.79 6.10 -13.67
C GLN A 177 26.89 7.62 -13.47
#